data_AF-A0A2N8STV0-F1
#
_entry.id   AF-A0A2N8STV0-F1
#
_cell.length_a   1.000
_cell.length_b   1.000
_cell.length_c   1.000
_cell.angle_alpha   90.00
_cell.angle_beta   90.00
_cell.angle_gamma   90.00
#
_symmetry.space_group_name_H-M   'P 1'
#
loop_
_entity.id
_entity.type
_entity.pdbx_description
1 polymer ?
#
loop_
_entity_poly.entity_id
_entity_poly.type
_entity_poly.pdbx_seq_one_letter_code
_entity_poly.pdbx_strand_id
1 'polypeptide(L)'
;MTDKTAFTPTIRKPKQIKVFFVIDMWGIEGPYGDGKWHTLIHQFASEWASRNPAQEFATLWSVVRPCDIFENGTSCYMTSSTKLSGVFFDRLAEFMERHCGAHVEVLDVDFELPFSQIEGWRAYLHFEQAKLWAPDDDGGWYEVV
;
A
#
# COMPACT_ATOMS: atom_id res chain seq x y z
N MET A 1 0.62 0.03 33.25
CA MET A 1 0.85 -0.96 32.19
C MET A 1 -0.43 -1.03 31.40
N THR A 2 -0.50 -0.36 30.26
CA THR A 2 -1.65 -0.44 29.36
C THR A 2 -1.60 -1.78 28.67
N ASP A 3 -2.67 -2.55 28.88
CA ASP A 3 -2.96 -3.83 28.26
C ASP A 3 -3.02 -3.62 26.73
N LYS A 4 -1.88 -3.75 26.05
CA LYS A 4 -1.85 -3.84 24.58
C LYS A 4 -2.42 -5.22 24.25
N THR A 5 -3.73 -5.27 24.06
CA THR A 5 -4.35 -6.42 23.41
C THR A 5 -3.62 -6.62 22.08
N ALA A 6 -2.93 -7.75 21.94
CA ALA A 6 -2.15 -8.06 20.75
C ALA A 6 -3.13 -8.16 19.56
N PHE A 7 -3.16 -7.14 18.71
CA PHE A 7 -3.96 -7.18 17.49
C PHE A 7 -3.37 -8.24 16.56
N THR A 8 -4.20 -9.20 16.16
CA THR A 8 -3.84 -10.27 15.22
C THR A 8 -4.70 -10.10 13.98
N PRO A 9 -4.17 -9.50 12.90
CA PRO A 9 -4.96 -9.18 11.72
C PRO A 9 -5.39 -10.41 10.93
N THR A 10 -6.55 -10.33 10.29
CA THR A 10 -6.99 -11.34 9.31
C THR A 10 -6.38 -11.05 7.94
N ILE A 11 -5.09 -11.32 7.78
CA ILE A 11 -4.37 -11.07 6.52
C ILE A 11 -4.76 -12.10 5.46
N ARG A 12 -5.16 -11.61 4.28
CA ARG A 12 -5.42 -12.46 3.11
C ARG A 12 -4.63 -11.99 1.91
N LYS A 13 -3.84 -12.89 1.34
CA LYS A 13 -3.15 -12.67 0.06
C LYS A 13 -4.20 -12.69 -1.06
N PRO A 14 -4.18 -11.75 -2.02
CA PRO A 14 -4.99 -11.88 -3.21
C PRO A 14 -4.55 -13.14 -3.99
N LYS A 15 -5.47 -13.75 -4.74
CA LYS A 15 -5.12 -14.87 -5.63
C LYS A 15 -4.40 -14.38 -6.89
N GLN A 16 -4.85 -13.24 -7.40
CA GLN A 16 -4.34 -12.61 -8.61
C GLN A 16 -4.15 -11.11 -8.34
N ILE A 17 -3.13 -10.54 -8.97
CA ILE A 17 -2.90 -9.10 -9.02
C ILE A 17 -3.77 -8.55 -10.14
N LYS A 18 -4.55 -7.50 -9.83
CA LYS A 18 -5.41 -6.81 -10.80
C LYS A 18 -4.98 -5.37 -11.05
N VAL A 19 -4.28 -4.79 -10.09
CA VAL A 19 -3.78 -3.42 -10.14
C VAL A 19 -2.40 -3.38 -9.51
N PHE A 20 -1.52 -2.60 -10.12
CA PHE A 20 -0.30 -2.12 -9.51
C PHE A 20 -0.40 -0.62 -9.28
N PHE A 21 -0.12 -0.21 -8.05
CA PHE A 21 0.27 1.16 -7.77
C PHE A 21 1.80 1.18 -7.65
N VAL A 22 2.47 1.95 -8.50
CA VAL A 22 3.93 1.93 -8.61
C VAL A 22 4.47 3.30 -8.20
N ILE A 23 5.54 3.28 -7.41
CA ILE A 23 6.17 4.48 -6.88
C ILE A 23 7.65 4.46 -7.25
N ASP A 24 8.09 5.49 -7.94
CA ASP A 24 9.48 5.79 -8.20
C ASP A 24 10.17 6.26 -6.91
N MET A 25 10.75 5.31 -6.18
CA MET A 25 11.33 5.58 -4.85
C MET A 25 12.51 6.54 -4.89
N TRP A 26 13.14 6.71 -6.06
CA TRP A 26 14.40 7.41 -6.23
C TRP A 26 14.23 8.74 -6.97
N GLY A 27 13.18 8.89 -7.78
CA GLY A 27 12.85 10.15 -8.44
C GLY A 27 12.13 11.16 -7.53
N ILE A 28 11.51 10.72 -6.43
CA ILE A 28 10.87 11.64 -5.49
C ILE A 28 11.93 12.41 -4.70
N GLU A 29 11.96 13.72 -4.89
CA GLU A 29 12.86 14.63 -4.18
C GLU A 29 12.15 15.44 -3.08
N GLY A 30 12.92 16.21 -2.31
CA GLY A 30 12.39 17.18 -1.35
C GLY A 30 11.80 16.54 -0.09
N PRO A 31 10.70 17.08 0.48
CA PRO A 31 10.14 16.63 1.76
C PRO A 31 9.72 15.15 1.79
N TYR A 32 9.43 14.57 0.63
CA TYR A 32 8.94 13.20 0.48
C TYR A 32 9.98 12.23 -0.09
N GLY A 33 11.20 12.69 -0.36
CA GLY A 33 12.31 11.83 -0.77
C GLY A 33 12.81 10.91 0.34
N ASP A 34 13.74 10.02 0.00
CA ASP A 34 14.36 9.06 0.93
C ASP A 34 13.35 8.19 1.69
N GLY A 35 12.28 7.76 1.01
CA GLY A 35 11.22 6.93 1.61
C GLY A 35 10.18 7.71 2.42
N LYS A 36 10.29 9.03 2.58
CA LYS A 36 9.31 9.82 3.35
C LYS A 36 7.93 9.87 2.69
N TRP A 37 7.82 9.53 1.41
CA TRP A 37 6.55 9.33 0.71
C TRP A 37 5.64 8.29 1.39
N HIS A 38 6.16 7.36 2.19
CA HIS A 38 5.34 6.44 2.99
C HIS A 38 4.35 7.18 3.90
N THR A 39 4.73 8.36 4.41
CA THR A 39 3.86 9.19 5.27
C THR A 39 2.59 9.64 4.54
N LEU A 40 2.68 9.91 3.24
CA LEU A 40 1.54 10.30 2.41
C LEU A 40 0.56 9.13 2.25
N ILE A 41 1.06 7.91 2.01
CA ILE A 41 0.20 6.74 1.90
C ILE A 41 -0.49 6.44 3.22
N HIS A 42 0.23 6.56 4.34
CA HIS A 42 -0.36 6.37 5.67
C HIS A 42 -1.45 7.41 5.92
N GLN A 43 -1.18 8.69 5.63
CA GLN A 43 -2.17 9.77 5.77
C GLN A 43 -3.43 9.48 4.94
N PHE A 44 -3.27 9.16 3.65
CA PHE A 44 -4.38 8.85 2.77
C PHE A 44 -5.17 7.62 3.24
N ALA A 45 -4.48 6.55 3.61
CA ALA A 45 -5.10 5.31 4.05
C ALA A 45 -5.87 5.48 5.38
N SER A 46 -5.36 6.27 6.32
CA SER A 46 -6.06 6.60 7.57
C SER A 46 -7.33 7.41 7.29
N GLU A 47 -7.24 8.42 6.42
CA GLU A 47 -8.39 9.20 5.98
C GLU A 47 -9.43 8.31 5.27
N TRP A 48 -8.98 7.40 4.40
CA TRP A 48 -9.84 6.44 3.73
C TRP A 48 -10.57 5.53 4.72
N ALA A 49 -9.86 4.95 5.70
CA ALA A 49 -10.44 4.06 6.69
C ALA A 49 -11.53 4.77 7.51
N SER A 50 -11.28 6.02 7.92
CA SER A 50 -12.26 6.82 8.67
C SER A 50 -13.51 7.17 7.85
N ARG A 51 -13.36 7.42 6.54
CA ARG A 51 -14.47 7.78 5.65
C ARG A 51 -15.24 6.58 5.12
N ASN A 52 -14.65 5.39 5.16
CA ASN A 52 -15.24 4.16 4.65
C ASN A 52 -15.27 3.08 5.74
N PRO A 53 -15.97 3.28 6.87
CA PRO A 53 -15.97 2.33 7.99
C PRO A 53 -16.58 0.97 7.62
N ALA A 54 -17.37 0.90 6.54
CA ALA A 54 -17.95 -0.34 6.01
C ALA A 54 -17.01 -1.12 5.06
N GLN A 55 -15.79 -0.62 4.82
CA GLN A 55 -14.77 -1.30 4.03
C GLN A 55 -14.49 -2.69 4.62
N GLU A 56 -14.66 -3.74 3.81
CA GLU A 56 -14.27 -5.10 4.20
C GLU A 56 -12.76 -5.18 4.46
N PHE A 57 -12.35 -6.14 5.29
CA PHE A 57 -10.95 -6.28 5.68
C PHE A 57 -10.06 -6.46 4.46
N ALA A 58 -9.02 -5.64 4.38
CA ALA A 58 -8.15 -5.59 3.23
C ALA A 58 -6.71 -5.32 3.63
N THR A 59 -5.77 -5.83 2.84
CA THR A 59 -4.34 -5.62 3.07
C THR A 59 -3.75 -5.03 1.80
N LEU A 60 -3.05 -3.91 1.94
CA LEU A 60 -2.08 -3.45 0.96
C LEU A 60 -0.82 -4.26 1.13
N TRP A 61 -0.30 -4.74 0.02
CA TRP A 61 0.94 -5.48 -0.10
C TRP A 61 1.93 -4.62 -0.86
N SER A 62 3.19 -4.64 -0.47
CA SER A 62 4.28 -3.95 -1.17
C SER A 62 5.42 -4.91 -1.50
N VAL A 63 6.12 -4.62 -2.59
CA VAL A 63 7.36 -5.28 -2.97
C VAL A 63 8.26 -4.28 -3.69
N VAL A 64 9.55 -4.29 -3.36
CA VAL A 64 10.56 -3.51 -4.09
C VAL A 64 11.21 -4.44 -5.11
N ARG A 65 11.22 -4.03 -6.37
CA ARG A 65 11.78 -4.81 -7.47
C ARG A 65 12.30 -3.91 -8.60
N PRO A 66 13.10 -4.44 -9.54
CA PRO A 66 13.44 -3.73 -10.76
C PRO A 66 12.20 -3.16 -11.45
N CYS A 67 12.30 -1.92 -11.91
CA CYS A 67 11.20 -1.17 -12.48
C CYS A 67 11.40 -1.01 -13.99
N ASP A 68 10.34 -1.32 -14.73
CA ASP A 68 10.29 -1.10 -16.19
C ASP A 68 9.56 0.19 -16.55
N ILE A 69 8.99 0.89 -15.56
CA ILE A 69 8.13 2.08 -15.76
C ILE A 69 8.94 3.36 -15.58
N PHE A 70 9.76 3.39 -14.52
CA PHE A 70 10.62 4.52 -14.17
C PHE A 70 12.08 4.14 -14.42
N GLU A 71 12.88 5.08 -14.91
CA GLU A 71 14.28 4.83 -15.28
C GLU A 71 15.22 4.62 -14.07
N ASN A 72 14.73 4.83 -12.85
CA ASN A 72 15.56 4.87 -11.63
C ASN A 72 15.84 3.50 -10.98
N GLY A 73 15.92 2.43 -11.80
CA GLY A 73 16.37 1.11 -11.37
C GLY A 73 15.29 0.29 -10.64
N THR A 74 14.96 0.64 -9.40
CA THR A 74 13.93 -0.08 -8.62
C THR A 74 12.76 0.81 -8.23
N SER A 75 11.60 0.20 -8.02
CA SER A 75 10.40 0.90 -7.57
C SER A 75 9.63 0.05 -6.57
N CYS A 76 8.81 0.73 -5.77
CA CYS A 76 7.86 0.07 -4.88
C CYS A 76 6.60 -0.22 -5.68
N TYR A 77 6.28 -1.50 -5.82
CA TYR A 77 5.02 -1.97 -6.38
C TYR A 77 4.08 -2.29 -5.24
N MET A 78 2.84 -1.83 -5.35
CA MET A 78 1.80 -2.08 -4.38
C MET A 78 0.57 -2.69 -5.05
N THR A 79 -0.09 -3.58 -4.32
CA THR A 79 -1.38 -4.15 -4.72
C THR A 79 -2.21 -4.42 -3.48
N SER A 80 -3.46 -4.83 -3.63
CA SER A 80 -4.33 -5.13 -2.50
C SER A 80 -4.93 -6.53 -2.57
N SER A 81 -5.45 -6.99 -1.44
CA SER A 81 -6.51 -8.00 -1.47
C SER A 81 -7.71 -7.47 -2.28
N THR A 82 -8.53 -8.38 -2.83
CA THR A 82 -9.67 -8.06 -3.72
C THR A 82 -10.81 -7.28 -3.04
N LYS A 83 -10.61 -6.81 -1.82
CA LYS A 83 -11.61 -6.10 -1.01
C LYS A 83 -11.41 -4.58 -1.04
N LEU A 84 -10.21 -4.09 -1.37
CA LEU A 84 -10.00 -2.68 -1.71
C LEU A 84 -10.47 -2.44 -3.15
N SER A 85 -11.31 -1.43 -3.36
CA SER A 85 -11.84 -1.09 -4.68
C SER A 85 -10.78 -0.40 -5.55
N GLY A 86 -10.92 -0.47 -6.89
CA GLY A 86 -10.06 0.29 -7.80
C GLY A 86 -10.05 1.79 -7.50
N VAL A 87 -11.20 2.34 -7.07
CA VAL A 87 -11.36 3.74 -6.65
C VAL A 87 -10.40 4.14 -5.51
N PHE A 88 -9.97 3.19 -4.66
CA PHE A 88 -8.93 3.47 -3.68
C PHE A 88 -7.61 3.86 -4.34
N PHE A 89 -7.18 3.10 -5.35
CA PHE A 89 -5.92 3.32 -6.05
C PHE A 89 -5.96 4.57 -6.91
N ASP A 90 -7.07 4.82 -7.61
CA ASP A 90 -7.25 6.05 -8.39
C ASP A 90 -7.08 7.29 -7.51
N ARG A 91 -7.75 7.31 -6.35
CA ARG A 91 -7.67 8.44 -5.42
C ARG A 91 -6.34 8.52 -4.70
N LEU A 92 -5.69 7.39 -4.41
CA LEU A 92 -4.34 7.36 -3.85
C LEU A 92 -3.35 7.97 -4.84
N ALA A 93 -3.46 7.63 -6.12
CA ALA A 93 -2.63 8.18 -7.19
C ALA A 93 -2.84 9.69 -7.35
N GLU A 94 -4.09 10.15 -7.46
CA GLU A 94 -4.39 11.59 -7.51
C GLU A 94 -3.86 12.34 -6.28
N PHE A 95 -3.89 11.73 -5.10
CA PHE A 95 -3.34 12.33 -3.88
C PHE A 95 -1.82 12.40 -3.97
N MET A 96 -1.17 11.29 -4.29
CA MET A 96 0.29 11.18 -4.35
C MET A 96 0.87 12.06 -5.46
N GLU A 97 0.25 12.15 -6.63
CA GLU A 97 0.71 12.98 -7.76
C GLU A 97 0.80 14.46 -7.39
N ARG A 98 -0.12 14.97 -6.54
CA ARG A 98 -0.05 16.37 -6.06
C ARG A 98 1.20 16.67 -5.22
N HIS A 99 1.80 15.64 -4.62
CA HIS A 99 2.96 15.76 -3.73
C HIS A 99 4.26 15.26 -4.36
N CYS A 100 4.17 14.25 -5.20
CA CYS A 100 5.29 13.52 -5.80
C CYS A 100 5.39 13.71 -7.32
N GLY A 101 4.46 14.42 -7.96
CA GLY A 101 4.45 14.60 -9.41
C GLY A 101 4.32 13.28 -10.16
N ALA A 102 4.98 13.17 -11.31
CA ALA A 102 4.95 12.00 -12.20
C ALA A 102 5.74 10.78 -11.70
N HIS A 103 6.02 10.70 -10.38
CA HIS A 103 6.76 9.60 -9.75
C HIS A 103 5.85 8.53 -9.15
N VAL A 104 4.57 8.54 -9.52
CA VAL A 104 3.57 7.53 -9.16
C VAL A 104 2.73 7.15 -10.38
N GLU A 105 2.34 5.89 -10.49
CA GLU A 105 1.57 5.38 -11.62
C GLU A 105 0.59 4.29 -11.16
N VAL A 106 -0.58 4.20 -11.80
CA VAL A 106 -1.54 3.10 -11.61
C VAL A 106 -1.62 2.30 -12.89
N LEU A 107 -1.37 1.00 -12.79
CA LEU A 107 -1.44 0.08 -13.91
C LEU A 107 -2.50 -0.99 -13.64
N ASP A 108 -3.48 -1.07 -14.53
CA ASP A 108 -4.38 -2.22 -14.59
C ASP A 108 -3.63 -3.41 -15.19
N VAL A 109 -3.76 -4.57 -14.53
CA VAL A 109 -3.20 -5.83 -15.02
C VAL A 109 -4.30 -6.58 -15.78
N ASP A 110 -4.24 -6.50 -17.10
CA ASP A 110 -5.23 -7.06 -18.04
C ASP A 110 -5.03 -8.55 -18.34
N PHE A 111 -3.98 -9.16 -17.80
CA PHE A 111 -3.69 -10.59 -17.87
C PHE A 111 -3.80 -11.29 -16.50
N GLU A 112 -3.79 -12.63 -16.51
CA GLU A 112 -3.75 -13.39 -15.26
C GLU A 112 -2.34 -13.38 -14.66
N LEU A 113 -2.14 -12.57 -13.63
CA LEU A 113 -0.91 -12.56 -12.84
C LEU A 113 -1.17 -13.09 -11.42
N PRO A 114 -0.82 -14.36 -11.11
CA PRO A 114 -0.91 -14.89 -9.75
C PRO A 114 -0.07 -14.08 -8.77
N PHE A 115 -0.62 -13.79 -7.58
CA PHE A 115 0.12 -13.05 -6.55
C PHE A 115 1.42 -13.75 -6.14
N SER A 116 1.42 -15.08 -6.14
CA SER A 116 2.58 -15.91 -5.79
C SER A 116 3.68 -15.92 -6.86
N GLN A 117 3.45 -15.37 -8.05
CA GLN A 117 4.46 -15.31 -9.11
C GLN A 117 5.54 -14.26 -8.83
N ILE A 118 5.22 -13.24 -8.02
CA ILE A 118 6.19 -12.24 -7.57
C ILE A 118 6.59 -12.59 -6.14
N GLU A 119 7.88 -12.83 -5.93
CA GLU A 119 8.44 -13.08 -4.60
C GLU A 119 8.69 -11.77 -3.84
N GLY A 120 8.76 -11.84 -2.52
CA GLY A 120 9.15 -10.71 -1.67
C GLY A 120 8.02 -9.77 -1.25
N TRP A 121 6.75 -10.09 -1.56
CA TRP A 121 5.61 -9.36 -1.04
C TRP A 121 5.61 -9.30 0.49
N ARG A 122 5.45 -8.10 1.02
CA ARG A 122 5.26 -7.82 2.44
C ARG A 122 3.91 -7.17 2.64
N ALA A 123 3.22 -7.55 3.71
CA ALA A 123 2.06 -6.79 4.14
C ALA A 123 2.55 -5.38 4.50
N TYR A 124 1.87 -4.36 3.97
CA TYR A 124 2.27 -2.97 4.13
C TYR A 124 1.33 -2.23 5.09
N LEU A 125 0.03 -2.27 4.79
CA LEU A 125 -1.02 -1.69 5.63
C LEU A 125 -2.23 -2.61 5.63
N HIS A 126 -2.95 -2.66 6.75
CA HIS A 126 -4.14 -3.47 6.90
C HIS A 126 -5.32 -2.65 7.39
N PHE A 127 -6.45 -2.79 6.70
CA PHE A 127 -7.72 -2.17 7.02
C PHE A 127 -8.57 -3.20 7.76
N GLU A 128 -8.86 -2.95 9.04
CA GLU A 128 -9.72 -3.81 9.85
C GLU A 128 -10.32 -2.98 11.00
N GLN A 129 -11.59 -3.23 11.33
CA GLN A 129 -12.33 -2.53 12.40
C GLN A 129 -12.40 -0.99 12.20
N ALA A 130 -12.58 -0.53 10.95
CA ALA A 130 -12.56 0.88 10.58
C ALA A 130 -11.27 1.63 10.96
N LYS A 131 -10.19 0.88 11.18
CA LYS A 131 -8.86 1.37 11.55
C LYS A 131 -7.83 0.92 10.52
N LEU A 132 -6.72 1.62 10.52
CA LEU A 132 -5.53 1.29 9.75
C LEU A 132 -4.48 0.69 10.70
N TRP A 133 -3.87 -0.41 10.28
CA TRP A 133 -2.85 -1.11 11.04
C TRP A 133 -1.59 -1.26 10.20
N ALA A 134 -0.42 -1.09 10.81
CA ALA A 134 0.87 -1.31 10.19
C ALA A 134 1.64 -2.42 10.94
N PRO A 135 2.42 -3.25 10.23
CA PRO A 135 3.28 -4.23 10.87
C PRO A 135 4.41 -3.52 11.62
N ASP A 136 4.83 -4.09 12.74
CA ASP A 136 6.08 -3.74 13.42
C ASP A 136 7.20 -4.73 13.12
N ASP A 137 8.42 -4.41 13.56
CA ASP A 137 9.61 -5.23 13.31
C ASP A 137 9.60 -6.57 14.06
N ASP A 138 8.80 -6.69 15.12
CA ASP A 138 8.68 -7.89 15.95
C ASP A 138 7.57 -8.85 15.45
N GLY A 139 6.97 -8.55 14.31
CA GLY A 139 5.86 -9.32 13.71
C GLY A 139 4.50 -9.03 14.33
N GLY A 140 4.43 -8.05 15.24
CA GLY A 140 3.20 -7.46 15.75
C GLY A 140 2.63 -6.41 14.80
N TRP A 141 1.57 -5.77 15.27
CA TRP A 141 0.83 -4.76 14.53
C TRP A 141 0.44 -3.62 15.46
N TYR A 142 0.50 -2.40 14.94
CA TYR A 142 0.08 -1.21 15.65
C TYR A 142 -0.93 -0.41 14.82
N GLU A 143 -1.85 0.26 15.51
CA GLU A 143 -2.79 1.18 14.90
C GLU A 143 -2.04 2.41 14.40
N VAL A 144 -2.24 2.76 13.13
CA VAL A 144 -1.73 3.99 12.54
C VAL A 144 -2.66 5.13 12.95
N VAL A 145 -2.14 6.05 13.76
CA VAL A 145 -2.87 7.21 14.29
C VAL A 145 -2.61 8.45 13.43
#